data_AF-A0ABD4WW07-F1
#
_entry.id   AF-A0ABD4WW07-F1
#
_cell.length_a   1.000
_cell.length_b   1.000
_cell.length_c   1.000
_cell.angle_alpha   90.00
_cell.angle_beta   90.00
_cell.angle_gamma   90.00
#
_symmetry.space_group_name_H-M   'P 1'
#
loop_
_entity.id
_entity.type
_entity.pdbx_description
1 polymer ?
#
loop_
_entity_poly.entity_id
_entity_poly.type
_entity_poly.pdbx_seq_one_letter_code
_entity_poly.pdbx_strand_id
1 'polypeptide(L)'
;MIELLSEDRCINCNLCVSVCPTNVFDRSRMGGAPSIARQSDCQTCFMCELYCPVDALYVMPLAEQTVEVNEQHVINQHLLGSYREAVGWGKGRKSTASSDQSHIILNKK
;
A
#
# COMPACT_ATOMS: atom_id res chain seq x y z
N MET A 1 5.01 -7.01 -3.09
CA MET A 1 5.97 -6.16 -2.37
C MET A 1 5.63 -4.69 -2.57
N ILE A 2 6.11 -3.77 -1.73
CA ILE A 2 5.91 -2.32 -1.96
C ILE A 2 6.72 -1.91 -3.18
N GLU A 3 6.07 -1.35 -4.19
CA GLU A 3 6.69 -1.07 -5.49
C GLU A 3 6.83 0.43 -5.76
N LEU A 4 5.90 1.25 -5.27
CA LEU A 4 5.89 2.67 -5.57
C LEU A 4 5.38 3.52 -4.41
N LEU A 5 6.06 4.65 -4.21
CA LEU A 5 5.56 5.81 -3.47
C LEU A 5 5.61 7.01 -4.43
N SER A 6 4.43 7.56 -4.74
CA SER A 6 4.29 8.74 -5.59
C SER A 6 4.63 10.00 -4.81
N GLU A 7 5.77 10.62 -5.11
CA GLU A 7 6.20 11.85 -4.44
C GLU A 7 5.22 13.01 -4.69
N ASP A 8 4.66 13.09 -5.91
CA ASP A 8 3.69 14.11 -6.31
C ASP A 8 2.41 14.08 -5.46
N ARG A 9 1.99 12.90 -5.01
CA ARG A 9 0.79 12.72 -4.18
C ARG A 9 1.10 12.75 -2.69
N CYS A 10 2.35 12.49 -2.30
CA CYS A 10 2.73 12.32 -0.92
C CYS A 10 2.60 13.64 -0.15
N ILE A 11 1.91 13.59 0.98
CA ILE A 11 1.76 14.74 1.90
C ILE A 11 2.70 14.66 3.11
N ASN A 12 3.74 13.81 3.05
CA ASN A 12 4.80 13.71 4.06
C ASN A 12 4.31 13.37 5.48
N CYS A 13 3.15 12.71 5.60
CA CYS A 13 2.54 12.39 6.89
C CYS A 13 3.26 11.27 7.66
N ASN A 14 4.13 10.50 7.00
CA ASN A 14 4.90 9.39 7.56
C ASN A 14 4.05 8.25 8.18
N LEU A 15 2.76 8.15 7.87
CA LEU A 15 1.93 7.03 8.33
C LEU A 15 2.45 5.68 7.84
N CYS A 16 2.91 5.59 6.58
CA CYS A 16 3.51 4.38 6.03
C CYS A 16 4.73 3.89 6.85
N VAL A 17 5.54 4.82 7.37
CA VAL A 17 6.66 4.49 8.25
C VAL A 17 6.15 3.92 9.58
N SER A 18 5.13 4.54 10.17
CA SER A 18 4.60 4.13 11.48
C SER A 18 3.85 2.80 11.45
N VAL A 19 3.19 2.46 10.34
CA VAL A 19 2.34 1.25 10.24
C VAL A 19 3.08 0.06 9.62
N CYS A 20 4.28 0.24 9.07
CA CYS A 20 5.01 -0.84 8.44
C CYS A 20 5.62 -1.79 9.51
N PRO A 21 5.17 -3.05 9.60
CA PRO A 21 5.63 -3.96 10.66
C PRO A 21 7.09 -4.39 10.49
N THR A 22 7.63 -4.31 9.27
CA THR A 22 9.02 -4.68 8.95
C THR A 22 9.92 -3.49 8.68
N ASN A 23 9.48 -2.26 9.01
CA ASN A 23 10.28 -1.04 8.92
C ASN A 23 10.90 -0.79 7.52
N VAL A 24 10.15 -1.04 6.43
CA VAL A 24 10.63 -0.90 5.05
C VAL A 24 11.00 0.54 4.67
N PHE A 25 10.38 1.53 5.30
CA PHE A 25 10.51 2.94 4.95
C PHE A 25 11.49 3.68 5.87
N ASP A 26 12.27 4.61 5.31
CA ASP A 26 13.04 5.60 6.06
C ASP A 26 12.38 6.98 5.97
N ARG A 27 12.32 7.70 7.10
CA ARG A 27 11.85 9.09 7.10
C ARG A 27 12.88 9.98 6.41
N SER A 28 12.42 10.93 5.60
CA SER A 28 13.31 11.96 5.06
C SER A 28 13.90 12.82 6.18
N ARG A 29 15.22 13.01 6.15
CA ARG A 29 15.95 13.87 7.10
C ARG A 29 15.70 15.36 6.87
N MET A 30 15.37 15.75 5.65
CA MET A 30 15.17 17.15 5.25
C MET A 30 13.68 17.54 5.18
N GLY A 31 12.79 16.68 5.67
CA GLY A 31 11.36 16.76 5.33
C GLY A 31 11.09 16.23 3.92
N GLY A 32 9.83 15.99 3.58
CA GLY A 32 9.45 15.37 2.31
C GLY A 32 9.03 13.91 2.45
N ALA A 33 8.90 13.25 1.30
CA ALA A 33 8.41 11.89 1.23
C ALA A 33 9.40 10.92 1.88
N PRO A 34 8.95 9.88 2.60
CA PRO A 34 9.83 8.81 3.06
C PRO A 34 10.33 8.01 1.86
N SER A 35 11.48 7.36 1.99
CA SER A 35 12.02 6.47 0.95
C SER A 35 11.70 5.01 1.26
N ILE A 36 11.55 4.20 0.21
CA ILE A 36 11.49 2.74 0.32
C ILE A 36 12.94 2.25 0.44
N ALA A 37 13.37 1.90 1.65
CA ALA A 37 14.78 1.65 1.93
C ALA A 37 15.13 0.16 2.06
N ARG A 38 14.14 -0.69 2.39
CA ARG A 38 14.30 -2.15 2.56
C ARG A 38 13.18 -2.90 1.85
N GLN A 39 13.07 -2.71 0.53
CA GLN A 39 11.98 -3.26 -0.27
C GLN A 39 11.79 -4.78 -0.07
N SER A 40 12.91 -5.51 -0.01
CA SER A 40 12.98 -6.97 0.23
C SER A 40 12.32 -7.44 1.53
N ASP A 41 12.21 -6.56 2.53
CA ASP A 41 11.65 -6.92 3.83
C ASP A 41 10.11 -6.79 3.84
N CYS A 42 9.53 -6.30 2.74
CA CYS A 42 8.09 -6.12 2.60
C CYS A 42 7.36 -7.46 2.53
N GLN A 43 6.48 -7.70 3.50
CA GLN A 43 5.64 -8.89 3.57
C GLN A 43 4.33 -8.79 2.79
N THR A 44 4.19 -7.77 1.92
CA THR A 44 2.98 -7.56 1.10
C THR A 44 1.69 -7.52 1.94
N CYS A 45 1.76 -6.90 3.13
CA CYS A 45 0.63 -6.79 4.06
C CYS A 45 -0.32 -5.61 3.77
N PHE A 46 0.02 -4.77 2.79
CA PHE A 46 -0.76 -3.61 2.33
C PHE A 46 -1.05 -2.50 3.37
N MET A 47 -0.53 -2.59 4.60
CA MET A 47 -0.83 -1.59 5.64
C MET A 47 -0.45 -0.16 5.22
N CYS A 48 0.70 0.01 4.56
CA CYS A 48 1.14 1.32 4.10
C CYS A 48 0.19 1.93 3.05
N GLU A 49 -0.35 1.12 2.15
CA GLU A 49 -1.35 1.51 1.16
C GLU A 49 -2.71 1.79 1.81
N LEU A 50 -3.15 0.90 2.71
CA LEU A 50 -4.41 1.00 3.44
C LEU A 50 -4.51 2.29 4.28
N TYR A 51 -3.42 2.66 4.96
CA TYR A 51 -3.38 3.85 5.82
C TYR A 51 -2.91 5.13 5.10
N CYS A 52 -2.56 5.06 3.82
CA CYS A 52 -2.23 6.25 3.06
C CYS A 52 -3.48 7.10 2.81
N PRO A 53 -3.60 8.32 3.35
CA PRO A 53 -4.84 9.10 3.22
C PRO A 53 -5.07 9.61 1.79
N VAL A 54 -3.99 9.71 1.00
CA VAL A 54 -3.95 10.33 -0.33
C VAL A 54 -3.64 9.32 -1.45
N ASP A 55 -3.69 8.02 -1.12
CA ASP A 55 -3.48 6.90 -2.05
C ASP A 55 -2.17 7.05 -2.86
N ALA A 56 -1.08 7.44 -2.21
CA ALA A 56 0.22 7.66 -2.84
C ALA A 56 1.08 6.39 -2.97
N LEU A 57 0.58 5.23 -2.55
CA LEU A 57 1.37 4.00 -2.46
C LEU A 57 0.74 2.89 -3.30
N TYR A 58 1.59 2.03 -3.86
CA TYR A 58 1.17 0.81 -4.55
C TYR A 58 2.01 -0.38 -4.07
N VAL A 59 1.32 -1.42 -3.60
CA VAL A 59 1.91 -2.70 -3.22
C VAL A 59 1.50 -3.76 -4.25
N MET A 60 2.47 -4.40 -4.88
CA MET A 60 2.26 -5.57 -5.73
C MET A 60 1.82 -6.78 -4.89
N PRO A 61 0.73 -7.50 -5.20
CA PRO A 61 0.29 -8.67 -4.43
C PRO A 61 1.21 -9.89 -4.52
N LEU A 62 2.05 -9.98 -5.55
CA LEU A 62 2.97 -11.10 -5.75
C LEU A 62 4.33 -10.74 -5.14
N ALA A 63 4.66 -11.35 -4.00
CA ALA A 63 5.87 -11.03 -3.24
C ALA A 63 7.17 -11.52 -3.91
N GLU A 64 7.11 -12.56 -4.73
CA GLU A 64 8.27 -13.19 -5.37
C GLU A 64 8.61 -12.60 -6.75
N GLN A 65 7.83 -11.63 -7.23
CA GLN A 65 8.04 -11.01 -8.54
C GLN A 65 8.55 -9.59 -8.38
N THR A 66 9.76 -9.33 -8.87
CA THR A 66 10.25 -7.98 -9.08
C THR A 66 9.80 -7.52 -10.46
N VAL A 67 8.97 -6.48 -10.49
CA VAL A 67 8.49 -5.90 -11.74
C VAL A 67 9.14 -4.54 -11.90
N GLU A 68 9.57 -4.18 -13.11
CA GLU A 68 10.03 -2.82 -13.34
C GLU A 68 8.83 -1.87 -13.19
N VAL A 69 8.91 -0.98 -12.19
CA VAL A 69 7.79 -0.13 -11.81
C VAL A 69 7.92 1.20 -12.54
N ASN A 70 7.02 1.43 -13.50
CA ASN A 70 6.86 2.73 -14.13
C ASN A 70 5.66 3.45 -13.51
N GLU A 71 5.88 4.62 -12.90
CA GLU A 71 4.82 5.38 -12.23
C GLU A 71 3.64 5.70 -13.15
N GLN A 72 3.89 6.07 -14.40
CA GLN A 72 2.84 6.35 -15.39
C GLN A 72 2.00 5.10 -15.67
N HIS A 73 2.62 3.92 -15.71
CA HIS A 73 1.89 2.67 -15.86
C HIS A 73 0.98 2.42 -14.64
N VAL A 74 1.50 2.59 -13.42
CA VAL A 74 0.74 2.41 -12.17
C VAL A 74 -0.44 3.39 -12.10
N ILE A 75 -0.24 4.65 -12.50
CA ILE A 75 -1.29 5.66 -12.57
C ILE A 75 -2.35 5.29 -13.61
N ASN A 76 -1.95 4.96 -14.85
CA ASN A 76 -2.86 4.64 -15.94
C ASN A 76 -3.73 3.40 -15.64
N GLN A 77 -3.18 2.44 -14.91
CA GLN A 77 -3.89 1.24 -14.46
C GLN A 77 -4.69 1.46 -13.17
N HIS A 78 -4.70 2.68 -12.61
CA HIS A 78 -5.41 3.04 -11.38
C HIS A 78 -4.99 2.19 -10.17
N LEU A 79 -3.71 1.83 -10.08
CA LEU A 79 -3.20 0.89 -9.08
C LEU A 79 -2.84 1.56 -7.74
N LEU A 80 -2.53 2.86 -7.76
CA LEU A 80 -2.23 3.63 -6.56
C LEU A 80 -3.40 3.66 -5.58
N GLY A 81 -3.24 3.05 -4.39
CA GLY A 81 -4.30 2.91 -3.39
C GLY A 81 -5.44 1.96 -3.77
N SER A 82 -5.25 1.14 -4.82
CA SER A 82 -6.26 0.19 -5.29
C SER A 82 -6.69 -0.81 -4.21
N TYR A 83 -5.77 -1.24 -3.34
CA TYR A 83 -6.12 -2.13 -2.22
C TYR A 83 -7.04 -1.42 -1.21
N ARG A 84 -6.70 -0.17 -0.84
CA ARG A 84 -7.52 0.63 0.08
C ARG A 84 -8.93 0.86 -0.49
N GLU A 85 -9.03 1.08 -1.81
CA GLU A 85 -10.30 1.20 -2.51
C GLU A 85 -11.09 -0.12 -2.49
N ALA A 86 -10.45 -1.24 -2.81
CA ALA A 86 -11.09 -2.56 -2.82
C ALA A 86 -11.66 -2.97 -1.44
N VAL A 87 -10.99 -2.62 -0.35
CA VAL A 87 -11.47 -2.85 1.03
C VAL A 87 -12.55 -1.83 1.44
N GLY A 88 -12.59 -0.67 0.77
CA GLY A 88 -13.46 0.44 1.16
C GLY A 88 -13.05 1.07 2.49
N TRP A 89 -11.75 1.16 2.76
CA TRP A 89 -11.22 1.63 4.05
C TRP A 89 -11.06 3.16 4.12
N GLY A 90 -11.64 3.75 5.15
CA GLY A 90 -11.51 5.18 5.47
C GLY A 90 -12.78 5.99 5.24
N LYS A 91 -12.74 7.27 5.65
CA LYS A 91 -13.91 8.16 5.62
C LYS A 91 -14.41 8.38 4.19
N GLY A 92 -15.72 8.23 3.99
CA GLY A 92 -16.38 8.49 2.70
C GLY A 92 -16.37 7.31 1.72
N ARG A 93 -15.76 6.17 2.09
CA ARG A 93 -15.78 4.94 1.28
C ARG A 93 -16.84 3.96 1.79
N LYS A 94 -17.34 3.12 0.88
CA LYS A 94 -18.27 2.04 1.22
C LYS A 94 -17.47 0.78 1.55
N SER A 95 -17.49 0.39 2.83
CA SER A 95 -16.83 -0.83 3.30
C SER A 95 -17.32 -2.07 2.53
N THR A 96 -16.38 -2.94 2.14
CA THR A 96 -16.68 -4.24 1.49
C THR A 96 -16.66 -5.42 2.46
N ALA A 97 -16.47 -5.16 3.77
CA ALA A 97 -16.34 -6.21 4.79
C ALA A 97 -17.56 -7.14 4.87
N SER A 98 -18.78 -6.65 4.60
CA SER A 98 -19.98 -7.49 4.56
C SER A 98 -20.01 -8.49 3.40
N SER A 99 -19.19 -8.28 2.37
CA SER A 99 -19.03 -9.18 1.22
C SER A 99 -17.90 -10.19 1.40
N ASP A 100 -17.08 -10.06 2.46
CA ASP A 100 -15.96 -10.96 2.72
C ASP A 100 -16.47 -12.32 3.22
N GLN A 101 -16.27 -13.34 2.39
CA GLN A 101 -16.62 -14.73 2.69
C GLN A 101 -15.40 -15.62 2.96
N SER A 102 -14.21 -15.03 3.20
CA SER A 102 -12.98 -15.79 3.42
C SER A 102 -13.11 -16.80 4.56
N HIS A 103 -13.88 -16.47 5.60
CA HIS A 103 -14.17 -17.37 6.72
C HIS A 103 -14.88 -18.67 6.30
N ILE A 104 -15.66 -18.67 5.20
CA ILE A 104 -16.34 -19.86 4.68
C ILE A 104 -15.30 -20.84 4.12
N ILE A 105 -14.24 -20.35 3.47
CA ILE A 105 -13.17 -21.18 2.91
C ILE A 105 -12.39 -21.86 4.04
N LEU A 106 -12.07 -21.13 5.10
CA LEU A 106 -11.29 -21.63 6.25
C LEU A 106 -12.06 -22.67 7.08
N ASN A 107 -13.39 -22.66 7.02
CA ASN A 107 -14.27 -23.54 7.79
C ASN A 107 -14.79 -24.75 7.00
N LYS A 108 -14.37 -24.96 5.75
CA LYS A 108 -14.68 -26.20 5.03
C LYS A 108 -13.83 -27.34 5.60
N LYS A 109 -14.48 -28.19 6.40
CA LYS A 109 -13.97 -29.52 6.76
C LYS A 109 -13.85 -30.40 5.51
#